data_AF-A0A7S2L5J1-F1
#
_entry.id   AF-A0A7S2L5J1-F1
#
_cell.length_a   1.000
_cell.length_b   1.000
_cell.length_c   1.000
_cell.angle_alpha   90.00
_cell.angle_beta   90.00
_cell.angle_gamma   90.00
#
_symmetry.space_group_name_H-M   'P 1'
#
loop_
_entity.id
_entity.type
_entity.pdbx_description
1 polymer ?
#
loop_
_entity_poly.entity_id
_entity_poly.type
_entity_poly.pdbx_seq_one_letter_code
_entity_poly.pdbx_strand_id
1 'polypeptide(L)'
;MKKEKCGVSNRKCRSGSFRLQKANVVTFLAGDACKYEVVRRCAEQKKWKLLQQSQRQNANVIWVDTSNICDYFHGIQPWQTINHFPGMSNIARKSRLAQNLEAMRHQFPRDFSFCPKTYVLPQDTHAFRKNFCTNG
;
A
#
# COMPACT_ATOMS: atom_id res chain seq x y z
N MET A 1 54.64 22.81 53.83
CA MET A 1 53.41 22.20 53.28
C MET A 1 53.23 22.66 51.84
N LYS A 2 53.36 21.73 50.89
CA LYS A 2 53.31 21.99 49.44
C LYS A 2 51.85 22.14 49.02
N LYS A 3 51.53 23.21 48.30
CA LYS A 3 50.18 23.44 47.72
C LYS A 3 50.01 22.51 46.52
N GLU A 4 49.17 21.50 46.63
CA GLU A 4 48.75 20.67 45.51
C GLU A 4 47.80 21.46 44.60
N LYS A 5 48.22 21.66 43.35
CA LYS A 5 47.37 22.23 42.29
C LYS A 5 46.54 21.09 41.71
N CYS A 6 45.23 21.12 41.96
CA CYS A 6 44.28 20.24 41.29
C CYS A 6 44.25 20.60 39.79
N GLY A 7 44.77 19.71 38.95
CA GLY A 7 44.80 19.87 37.49
C GLY A 7 43.41 19.78 36.90
N VAL A 8 42.84 20.92 36.50
CA VAL A 8 41.62 20.95 35.70
C VAL A 8 41.97 20.46 34.30
N SER A 9 41.61 19.20 34.02
CA SER A 9 41.68 18.60 32.69
C SER A 9 40.81 19.40 31.72
N ASN A 10 41.48 20.09 30.79
CA ASN A 10 40.86 20.89 29.74
C ASN A 10 40.26 19.94 28.69
N ARG A 11 39.05 19.42 28.95
CA ARG A 11 38.27 18.70 27.93
C ARG A 11 37.82 19.72 26.89
N LYS A 12 38.58 19.80 25.79
CA LYS A 12 38.14 20.45 24.55
C LYS A 12 36.77 19.89 24.18
N CYS A 13 35.71 20.65 24.44
CA CYS A 13 34.42 20.44 23.80
C CYS A 13 34.68 20.56 22.30
N ARG A 14 34.76 19.42 21.61
CA ARG A 14 34.68 19.41 20.16
C ARG A 14 33.33 20.05 19.83
N SER A 15 33.37 21.25 19.27
CA SER A 15 32.25 21.81 18.52
C SER A 15 32.05 20.94 17.28
N GLY A 16 31.57 19.71 17.50
CA GLY A 16 30.95 18.93 16.46
C GLY A 16 29.78 19.78 16.00
N SER A 17 29.85 20.26 14.77
CA SER A 17 28.67 20.68 14.04
C SER A 17 27.69 19.51 14.13
N PHE A 18 26.73 19.61 15.05
CA PHE A 18 25.55 18.77 14.99
C PHE A 18 24.90 19.15 13.67
N ARG A 19 25.18 18.35 12.65
CA ARG A 19 24.47 18.40 11.39
C ARG A 19 23.01 18.19 11.80
N LEU A 20 22.23 19.26 11.85
CA LEU A 20 20.78 19.18 11.99
C LEU A 20 20.35 18.12 11.00
N GLN A 21 19.88 16.97 11.50
CA GLN A 21 19.32 15.95 10.63
C GLN A 21 18.23 16.69 9.85
N LYS A 22 18.41 16.79 8.52
CA LYS A 22 17.37 17.38 7.68
C LYS A 22 16.07 16.69 8.07
N ALA A 23 15.03 17.47 8.36
CA ALA A 23 13.69 16.93 8.54
C ALA A 23 13.46 15.90 7.43
N ASN A 24 13.11 14.66 7.78
CA ASN A 24 12.94 13.58 6.82
C ASN A 24 11.82 13.97 5.85
N VAL A 25 12.18 14.61 4.74
CA VAL A 25 11.23 15.02 3.70
C VAL A 25 10.72 13.75 3.07
N VAL A 26 9.44 13.46 3.30
CA VAL A 26 8.77 12.31 2.68
C VAL A 26 8.79 12.51 1.16
N THR A 27 9.31 11.52 0.46
CA THR A 27 9.32 11.47 -1.00
C THR A 27 8.12 10.67 -1.51
N PHE A 28 7.44 11.22 -2.51
CA PHE A 28 6.20 10.66 -3.05
C PHE A 28 6.30 10.50 -4.57
N LEU A 29 5.98 9.30 -5.07
CA LEU A 29 5.93 9.02 -6.49
C LEU A 29 4.47 8.91 -6.95
N ALA A 30 4.05 9.85 -7.79
CA ALA A 30 2.84 9.77 -8.63
C ALA A 30 3.24 9.83 -10.11
N GLY A 31 3.90 8.76 -10.55
CA GLY A 31 4.40 8.61 -11.92
C GLY A 31 3.30 8.26 -12.93
N ASP A 32 3.68 7.58 -14.01
CA ASP A 32 2.78 7.33 -15.16
C ASP A 32 1.55 6.49 -14.80
N ALA A 33 1.63 5.68 -13.74
CA ALA A 33 0.52 4.85 -13.27
C ALA A 33 -0.45 5.59 -12.33
N CYS A 34 -0.16 6.83 -11.95
CA CYS A 34 -1.08 7.71 -11.22
C CYS A 34 -1.74 8.69 -12.19
N LYS A 35 -3.04 8.49 -12.46
CA LYS A 35 -3.82 9.23 -13.46
C LYS A 35 -4.49 10.45 -12.88
N TYR A 36 -4.77 10.45 -11.58
CA TYR A 36 -5.56 11.52 -10.96
C TYR A 36 -4.67 12.62 -10.38
N GLU A 37 -4.82 13.85 -10.91
CA GLU A 37 -4.04 15.02 -10.48
C GLU A 37 -4.26 15.39 -9.01
N VAL A 38 -5.45 15.09 -8.48
CA VAL A 38 -5.76 15.32 -7.06
C VAL A 38 -4.77 14.62 -6.12
N VAL A 39 -4.22 13.48 -6.52
CA VAL A 39 -3.23 12.75 -5.72
C VAL A 39 -1.93 13.55 -5.60
N ARG A 40 -1.47 14.17 -6.70
CA ARG A 40 -0.29 15.04 -6.70
C ARG A 40 -0.51 16.27 -5.83
N ARG A 41 -1.66 16.93 -6.00
CA ARG A 41 -2.05 18.10 -5.18
C ARG A 41 -2.08 17.78 -3.69
N CYS A 42 -2.60 16.60 -3.30
CA CYS A 42 -2.61 16.16 -1.90
C CYS A 42 -1.18 15.98 -1.34
N ALA A 43 -0.26 15.45 -2.13
CA ALA A 43 1.15 15.32 -1.73
C ALA A 43 1.83 16.69 -1.58
N GLU A 44 1.57 17.62 -2.51
CA GLU A 44 2.09 19.00 -2.45
C GLU A 44 1.57 19.77 -1.24
N GLN A 45 0.27 19.66 -0.93
CA GLN A 45 -0.32 20.26 0.27
C GLN A 45 0.31 19.73 1.57
N LYS A 46 0.74 18.47 1.58
CA LYS A 46 1.49 17.85 2.68
C LYS A 46 2.98 18.23 2.69
N LYS A 47 3.44 19.07 1.75
CA LYS A 47 4.84 19.46 1.55
C LYS A 47 5.75 18.26 1.29
N TRP A 48 5.21 17.20 0.68
CA TRP A 48 5.98 16.03 0.27
C TRP A 48 6.71 16.32 -1.04
N LYS A 49 7.90 15.73 -1.19
CA LYS A 49 8.70 15.91 -2.40
C LYS A 49 8.22 14.95 -3.48
N LEU A 50 7.62 15.49 -4.54
CA LEU A 50 7.29 14.74 -5.74
C LEU A 50 8.55 14.25 -6.45
N LEU A 51 8.58 12.97 -6.81
CA LEU A 51 9.65 12.35 -7.57
C LEU A 51 9.23 12.03 -9.00
N GLN A 52 10.21 12.01 -9.91
CA GLN A 52 10.02 11.50 -11.27
C GLN A 52 10.06 9.97 -11.30
N GLN A 53 9.52 9.37 -12.36
CA GLN A 53 9.47 7.92 -12.54
C GLN A 53 10.86 7.25 -12.45
N SER A 54 11.89 7.90 -12.98
CA SER A 54 13.29 7.44 -12.91
C SER A 54 13.83 7.32 -11.48
N GLN A 55 13.21 8.01 -10.52
CA GLN A 55 13.64 8.07 -9.12
C GLN A 55 12.82 7.15 -8.20
N ARG A 56 12.04 6.20 -8.77
CA ARG A 56 11.15 5.30 -8.02
C ARG A 56 11.79 4.65 -6.79
N GLN A 57 13.06 4.27 -6.88
CA GLN A 57 13.76 3.56 -5.81
C GLN A 57 13.99 4.43 -4.56
N ASN A 58 13.94 5.75 -4.72
CA ASN A 58 14.11 6.73 -3.65
C ASN A 58 12.78 7.21 -3.05
N ALA A 59 11.64 6.70 -3.54
CA ALA A 59 10.32 7.08 -3.05
C ALA A 59 10.00 6.39 -1.72
N ASN A 60 9.53 7.13 -0.72
CA ASN A 60 8.96 6.55 0.50
C ASN A 60 7.54 6.02 0.24
N VAL A 61 6.77 6.74 -0.57
CA VAL A 61 5.39 6.38 -0.93
C VAL A 61 5.27 6.31 -2.44
N ILE A 62 4.73 5.20 -2.95
CA ILE A 62 4.47 4.96 -4.36
C ILE A 62 2.95 4.87 -4.54
N TRP A 63 2.38 5.73 -5.38
CA TRP A 63 0.96 5.73 -5.67
C TRP A 63 0.68 5.24 -7.08
N VAL A 64 -0.20 4.25 -7.19
CA VAL A 64 -0.58 3.61 -8.44
C VAL A 64 -2.11 3.51 -8.49
N ASP A 65 -2.72 3.92 -9.61
CA ASP A 65 -4.17 3.83 -9.81
C ASP A 65 -4.55 2.60 -10.65
N THR A 66 -3.61 2.06 -11.42
CA THR A 66 -3.89 1.00 -12.39
C THR A 66 -3.93 -0.39 -11.76
N SER A 67 -4.66 -1.31 -12.41
CA SER A 67 -4.79 -2.69 -11.95
C SER A 67 -3.55 -3.55 -12.18
N ASN A 68 -2.57 -3.10 -12.99
CA ASN A 68 -1.31 -3.82 -13.21
C ASN A 68 -0.28 -3.51 -12.11
N ILE A 69 -0.71 -3.66 -10.86
CA ILE A 69 0.09 -3.37 -9.67
C ILE A 69 1.11 -4.48 -9.35
N CYS A 70 0.91 -5.69 -9.88
CA CYS A 70 1.80 -6.82 -9.62
C CYS A 70 3.26 -6.54 -9.98
N ASP A 71 3.48 -5.78 -11.05
CA ASP A 71 4.81 -5.33 -11.49
C ASP A 71 5.48 -4.38 -10.49
N TYR A 72 4.70 -3.76 -9.60
CA TYR A 72 5.20 -2.85 -8.60
C TYR A 72 5.62 -3.53 -7.30
N PHE A 73 5.04 -4.69 -6.97
CA PHE A 73 5.37 -5.41 -5.73
C PHE A 73 6.78 -6.00 -5.75
N HIS A 74 7.25 -6.43 -6.92
CA HIS A 74 8.62 -6.89 -7.08
C HIS A 74 9.60 -5.73 -6.82
N GLY A 75 10.47 -5.90 -5.82
CA GLY A 75 11.54 -4.95 -5.50
C GLY A 75 11.13 -3.79 -4.58
N ILE A 76 9.93 -3.80 -3.98
CA ILE A 76 9.59 -2.87 -2.90
C ILE A 76 10.51 -3.10 -1.72
N GLN A 77 11.12 -2.04 -1.22
CA GLN A 77 11.99 -2.09 -0.06
C GLN A 77 11.19 -1.96 1.25
N PRO A 78 11.68 -2.45 2.39
CA PRO A 78 10.94 -2.44 3.66
C PRO A 78 10.48 -1.06 4.15
N TRP A 79 11.15 0.01 3.72
CA TRP A 79 10.80 1.40 4.06
C TRP A 79 9.85 2.06 3.06
N GLN A 80 9.52 1.38 1.96
CA GLN A 80 8.63 1.89 0.93
C GLN A 80 7.20 1.43 1.20
N THR A 81 6.25 2.32 0.95
CA THR A 81 4.82 2.03 1.06
C THR A 81 4.16 2.18 -0.30
N ILE A 82 3.23 1.28 -0.62
CA ILE A 82 2.41 1.32 -1.81
C ILE A 82 0.94 1.24 -1.43
N ASN A 83 0.05 1.90 -2.18
CA ASN A 83 -1.38 2.00 -1.87
C ASN A 83 -2.21 0.74 -2.21
N HIS A 84 -1.57 -0.42 -2.37
CA HIS A 84 -2.22 -1.67 -2.77
C HIS A 84 -1.71 -2.83 -1.93
N PHE A 85 -2.62 -3.74 -1.55
CA PHE A 85 -2.24 -5.03 -0.96
C PHE A 85 -2.09 -6.12 -2.03
N PRO A 86 -1.14 -7.05 -1.88
CA PRO A 86 -1.09 -8.23 -2.72
C PRO A 86 -2.34 -9.08 -2.50
N GLY A 87 -2.92 -9.60 -3.58
CA GLY A 87 -4.11 -10.47 -3.52
C GLY A 87 -5.46 -9.75 -3.40
N MET A 88 -5.54 -8.41 -3.43
CA MET A 88 -6.82 -7.69 -3.42
C MET A 88 -7.79 -8.11 -4.54
N SER A 89 -7.27 -8.65 -5.64
CA SER A 89 -8.08 -9.18 -6.75
C SER A 89 -9.07 -10.28 -6.32
N ASN A 90 -8.80 -10.97 -5.20
CA ASN A 90 -9.70 -11.98 -4.64
C ASN A 90 -11.04 -11.41 -4.16
N ILE A 91 -11.07 -10.13 -3.74
CA ILE A 91 -12.29 -9.44 -3.31
C ILE A 91 -12.72 -8.34 -4.30
N ALA A 92 -11.79 -7.75 -5.04
CA ALA A 92 -12.08 -6.65 -5.96
C ALA A 92 -12.64 -7.14 -7.32
N ARG A 93 -12.34 -8.37 -7.74
CA ARG A 93 -12.89 -8.93 -9.00
C ARG A 93 -14.21 -9.64 -8.68
N LYS A 94 -15.30 -9.19 -9.30
CA LYS A 94 -16.65 -9.74 -9.07
C LYS A 94 -16.72 -11.27 -9.15
N SER A 95 -16.04 -11.89 -10.11
CA SER A 95 -16.01 -13.36 -10.24
C SER A 95 -15.32 -14.05 -9.06
N ARG A 96 -14.16 -13.55 -8.61
CA ARG A 96 -13.46 -14.09 -7.44
C ARG A 96 -14.20 -13.80 -6.15
N LEU A 97 -14.77 -12.61 -6.04
CA LEU A 97 -15.61 -12.23 -4.91
C LEU A 97 -16.80 -13.19 -4.78
N ALA A 98 -17.53 -13.46 -5.86
CA ALA A 98 -18.66 -14.38 -5.86
C ALA A 98 -18.25 -15.80 -5.40
N GLN A 99 -17.14 -16.32 -5.93
CA GLN A 99 -16.62 -17.63 -5.54
C GLN A 99 -16.23 -17.68 -4.06
N ASN A 100 -15.51 -16.67 -3.57
CA ASN A 100 -15.04 -16.61 -2.19
C ASN A 100 -16.20 -16.41 -1.21
N LEU A 101 -17.17 -15.55 -1.52
CA LEU A 101 -18.36 -15.34 -0.70
C LEU A 101 -19.25 -16.58 -0.67
N GLU A 102 -19.38 -17.31 -1.78
CA GLU A 102 -20.14 -18.56 -1.78
C GLU A 102 -19.47 -19.63 -0.90
N ALA A 103 -18.14 -19.75 -0.97
CA ALA A 103 -17.39 -20.63 -0.08
C ALA A 103 -17.59 -20.27 1.40
N MET A 104 -17.52 -18.97 1.73
CA MET A 104 -17.75 -18.49 3.09
C MET A 104 -19.21 -18.68 3.54
N ARG A 105 -20.19 -18.52 2.64
CA ARG A 105 -21.60 -18.78 2.92
C ARG A 105 -21.88 -20.25 3.21
N HIS A 106 -21.17 -21.17 2.56
CA HIS A 106 -21.24 -22.60 2.87
C HIS A 106 -20.70 -22.91 4.28
N GLN A 107 -19.62 -22.25 4.70
CA GLN A 107 -19.00 -22.50 6.00
C GLN A 107 -19.69 -21.76 7.15
N PHE A 108 -20.17 -20.54 6.90
CA PHE A 108 -20.73 -19.62 7.90
C PHE A 108 -22.04 -19.02 7.38
N PRO A 109 -23.11 -19.82 7.23
CA PRO A 109 -24.34 -19.39 6.56
C PRO A 109 -25.07 -18.25 7.28
N ARG A 110 -24.94 -18.13 8.61
CA ARG A 110 -25.56 -17.04 9.38
C ARG A 110 -24.88 -15.69 9.10
N ASP A 111 -23.55 -15.70 9.08
CA ASP A 111 -22.74 -14.48 8.98
C ASP A 111 -22.64 -13.96 7.54
N PHE A 112 -22.75 -14.85 6.54
CA PHE A 112 -22.66 -14.53 5.11
C PHE A 112 -24.02 -14.57 4.39
N SER A 113 -25.12 -14.41 5.12
CA SER A 113 -26.48 -14.37 4.60
C SER A 113 -26.81 -13.08 3.82
N PHE A 114 -25.97 -12.04 3.95
CA PHE A 114 -26.10 -10.77 3.23
C PHE A 114 -25.72 -10.86 1.74
N CYS A 115 -25.03 -11.92 1.32
CA CYS A 115 -24.54 -12.06 -0.05
C CYS A 115 -25.65 -12.60 -0.98
N PRO A 116 -26.02 -11.89 -2.05
CA PRO A 116 -26.98 -12.42 -3.02
C PRO A 116 -26.39 -13.62 -3.75
N LYS A 117 -27.23 -14.62 -4.06
CA LYS A 117 -26.80 -15.79 -4.84
C LYS A 117 -26.30 -15.32 -6.20
N THR A 118 -25.03 -15.61 -6.47
CA THR A 118 -24.33 -15.19 -7.70
C THR A 118 -23.81 -16.42 -8.44
N TYR A 119 -23.84 -16.39 -9.77
CA TYR A 119 -23.35 -17.45 -10.65
C TYR A 119 -22.24 -16.89 -11.54
N VAL A 120 -21.08 -17.55 -11.55
CA VAL A 120 -19.95 -17.21 -12.42
C VAL A 120 -19.96 -18.12 -13.64
N LEU A 121 -20.28 -17.54 -14.79
CA LEU A 121 -20.32 -18.28 -16.06
C LEU A 121 -18.94 -18.28 -16.73
N PRO A 122 -18.55 -19.37 -17.42
CA PRO A 122 -19.35 -20.56 -17.71
C PRO A 122 -19.37 -21.62 -16.61
N GLN A 123 -18.58 -21.49 -15.53
CA GLN A 123 -18.42 -22.55 -14.53
C GLN A 123 -19.75 -22.98 -13.89
N ASP A 124 -20.62 -22.01 -13.58
CA ASP A 124 -21.87 -22.26 -12.86
C ASP A 124 -23.08 -22.44 -13.77
N THR A 125 -22.89 -22.72 -15.07
CA THR A 125 -23.99 -22.80 -16.06
C THR A 125 -25.06 -23.81 -15.69
N HIS A 126 -24.67 -25.00 -15.19
CA HIS A 126 -25.61 -26.03 -14.77
C HIS A 126 -26.47 -25.57 -13.58
N ALA A 127 -25.83 -25.02 -12.55
CA ALA A 127 -26.51 -24.51 -11.36
C ALA A 127 -27.43 -23.32 -11.71
N PHE A 128 -26.99 -22.45 -12.62
CA PHE A 128 -27.81 -21.35 -13.13
C PHE A 128 -29.06 -21.88 -13.85
N ARG A 129 -28.90 -22.80 -14.82
CA ARG A 129 -30.03 -23.39 -15.55
C ARG A 129 -31.01 -24.11 -14.63
N LYS A 130 -30.53 -24.87 -13.64
CA LYS A 130 -31.41 -25.54 -12.66
C LYS A 130 -32.26 -24.57 -11.83
N ASN A 131 -31.79 -23.34 -11.61
CA ASN A 131 -32.56 -22.37 -10.82
C ASN A 131 -33.49 -21.51 -11.69
N PHE A 132 -33.20 -21.33 -12.98
CA PHE A 132 -33.93 -20.40 -13.84
C PHE A 132 -34.66 -21.04 -15.04
N CYS A 133 -34.33 -22.27 -15.42
CA CYS A 133 -34.89 -22.94 -16.62
C CYS A 133 -35.84 -24.10 -16.29
N THR A 134 -36.16 -24.36 -15.03
CA THR A 134 -36.96 -25.52 -14.60
C THR A 134 -38.48 -25.32 -14.73
N ASN A 135 -38.91 -24.18 -15.27
CA ASN A 135 -40.32 -23.89 -15.59
C ASN A 135 -40.47 -23.47 -17.06
N GLY A 136 -40.23 -24.42 -17.97
CA GLY A 136 -40.59 -24.33 -19.38
C GLY A 136 -41.48 -25.50 -19.73
#